data_AF-A0AAW4VIF7-F1
#
_entry.id   AF-A0AAW4VIF7-F1
#
_cell.length_a   1.000
_cell.length_b   1.000
_cell.length_c   1.000
_cell.angle_alpha   90.00
_cell.angle_beta   90.00
_cell.angle_gamma   90.00
#
_symmetry.space_group_name_H-M   'P 1'
#
loop_
_entity.id
_entity.type
_entity.pdbx_description
1 polymer ?
#
loop_
_entity_poly.entity_id
_entity_poly.type
_entity_poly.pdbx_seq_one_letter_code
_entity_poly.pdbx_strand_id
1 'polypeptide(L)'
;MIGTEGTFAPFSYHDDNDNLVGYDVEVSEALAKELGVKVKFVEVKWDSLIAGLDSDKYDLVTNQVAITAERKNMIFQFHIHTLIQQLSLKKIIQKSLK
;
A
#
# COMPACT_ATOMS: atom_id res chain seq x y z
N MET A 1 -8.80 -2.55 -3.11
CA MET A 1 -7.94 -3.73 -3.38
C MET A 1 -6.52 -3.23 -3.59
N ILE A 2 -5.50 -4.01 -3.19
CA ILE A 2 -4.09 -3.61 -3.25
C ILE A 2 -3.31 -4.66 -4.05
N GLY A 3 -2.59 -4.25 -5.09
CA GLY A 3 -1.69 -5.09 -5.86
C GLY A 3 -0.32 -5.22 -5.19
N THR A 4 0.20 -6.43 -5.08
CA THR A 4 1.54 -6.71 -4.55
C THR A 4 2.13 -7.95 -5.24
N GLU A 5 3.43 -8.25 -5.07
CA GLU A 5 4.03 -9.43 -5.69
C GLU A 5 3.86 -10.71 -4.87
N GLY A 6 3.93 -10.63 -3.54
CA GLY A 6 3.87 -11.81 -2.68
C GLY A 6 5.14 -12.68 -2.73
N THR A 7 6.19 -12.24 -3.44
CA THR A 7 7.46 -12.97 -3.59
C THR A 7 8.70 -12.12 -3.30
N PHE A 8 8.52 -10.91 -2.77
CA PHE A 8 9.58 -9.93 -2.51
C PHE A 8 9.78 -9.69 -1.00
N ALA A 9 10.49 -10.62 -0.35
CA ALA A 9 10.86 -10.47 1.05
C ALA A 9 11.88 -9.31 1.26
N PRO A 10 11.81 -8.57 2.38
CA PRO A 10 10.87 -8.71 3.50
C PRO A 10 9.57 -7.88 3.36
N PHE A 11 9.24 -7.40 2.15
CA PHE A 11 8.18 -6.41 1.93
C PHE A 11 6.81 -7.04 1.69
N SER A 12 6.72 -7.97 0.74
CA SER A 12 5.54 -8.80 0.51
C SER A 12 6.00 -10.21 0.16
N TYR A 13 5.70 -11.19 1.00
CA TYR A 13 6.16 -12.57 0.79
C TYR A 13 5.25 -13.55 1.54
N HIS A 14 5.34 -14.82 1.19
CA HIS A 14 4.63 -15.87 1.92
C HIS A 14 5.51 -16.45 3.05
N ASP A 15 4.96 -16.55 4.25
CA ASP A 15 5.61 -17.23 5.37
C ASP A 15 5.56 -18.78 5.22
N ASP A 16 6.11 -19.50 6.21
CA ASP A 16 6.11 -20.97 6.21
C ASP A 16 4.70 -21.60 6.20
N ASN A 17 3.66 -20.83 6.54
CA ASN A 17 2.27 -21.25 6.56
C ASN A 17 1.49 -20.78 5.32
N ASP A 18 2.18 -20.24 4.30
CA ASP A 18 1.59 -19.69 3.08
C ASP A 18 0.71 -18.44 3.32
N ASN A 19 0.96 -17.70 4.40
CA ASN A 19 0.32 -16.41 4.63
C ASN A 19 1.10 -15.30 3.91
N LEU A 20 0.39 -14.45 3.18
CA LEU A 20 0.95 -13.20 2.66
C LEU A 20 1.26 -12.26 3.84
N VAL A 21 2.55 -12.00 4.05
CA VAL A 21 3.12 -11.19 5.14
C VAL A 21 4.18 -10.22 4.62
N GLY A 22 4.73 -9.41 5.52
CA GLY A 22 5.83 -8.50 5.24
C GLY A 22 5.47 -7.05 5.51
N TYR A 23 6.49 -6.19 5.40
CA TYR A 23 6.35 -4.79 5.79
C TYR A 23 5.22 -4.05 5.04
N ASP A 24 5.13 -4.21 3.72
CA ASP A 24 4.12 -3.53 2.89
C ASP A 24 2.71 -4.05 3.22
N VAL A 25 2.59 -5.32 3.59
CA VAL A 25 1.34 -5.98 3.99
C VAL A 25 0.84 -5.44 5.33
N GLU A 26 1.67 -5.55 6.39
CA GLU A 26 1.32 -5.11 7.75
C GLU A 26 0.91 -3.64 7.79
N VAL A 27 1.65 -2.83 7.06
CA VAL A 27 1.40 -1.40 6.95
C VAL A 27 0.08 -1.10 6.25
N SER A 28 -0.21 -1.79 5.15
CA SER A 28 -1.46 -1.62 4.40
C SER A 28 -2.67 -2.00 5.25
N GLU A 29 -2.55 -3.07 6.03
CA GLU A 29 -3.57 -3.48 7.00
C GLU A 29 -3.76 -2.45 8.12
N ALA A 30 -2.67 -1.91 8.68
CA ALA A 30 -2.73 -0.87 9.70
C ALA A 30 -3.41 0.41 9.18
N LEU A 31 -3.08 0.84 7.95
CA LEU A 31 -3.72 1.99 7.32
C LEU A 31 -5.22 1.75 7.10
N ALA A 32 -5.59 0.59 6.59
CA ALA A 32 -6.98 0.26 6.36
C ALA A 32 -7.80 0.19 7.66
N LYS A 33 -7.20 -0.32 8.74
CA LYS A 33 -7.78 -0.30 10.07
C LYS A 33 -8.08 1.12 10.54
N GLU A 34 -7.14 2.05 10.36
CA GLU A 34 -7.35 3.46 10.73
C GLU A 34 -8.40 4.18 9.86
N LEU A 35 -8.53 3.76 8.60
CA LEU A 35 -9.53 4.28 7.67
C LEU A 35 -10.90 3.58 7.81
N GLY A 36 -11.01 2.50 8.60
CA GLY A 36 -12.24 1.73 8.76
C GLY A 36 -12.66 0.94 7.51
N VAL A 37 -11.71 0.57 6.65
CA VAL A 37 -11.94 -0.19 5.40
C VAL A 37 -11.32 -1.58 5.47
N LYS A 38 -11.75 -2.49 4.60
CA LYS A 38 -11.16 -3.83 4.47
C LYS A 38 -10.10 -3.84 3.37
N VAL A 39 -8.95 -4.45 3.66
CA VAL A 39 -7.93 -4.74 2.64
C VAL A 39 -8.26 -6.04 1.93
N LYS A 40 -8.00 -6.07 0.63
CA LYS A 40 -7.91 -7.30 -0.16
C LYS A 40 -6.68 -7.16 -1.04
N PHE A 41 -5.71 -8.04 -0.81
CA PHE A 41 -4.51 -8.12 -1.63
C PHE A 41 -4.79 -8.90 -2.91
N VAL A 42 -4.11 -8.51 -3.98
CA VAL A 42 -4.10 -9.16 -5.28
C VAL A 42 -2.64 -9.37 -5.65
N GLU A 43 -2.21 -10.62 -5.65
CA GLU A 43 -0.84 -10.97 -6.01
C GLU A 43 -0.67 -11.00 -7.53
N VAL A 44 0.29 -10.24 -8.03
CA VAL A 44 0.57 -10.07 -9.45
C VAL A 44 2.06 -9.92 -9.65
N LYS A 45 2.61 -10.55 -10.69
CA LYS A 45 4.00 -10.37 -11.11
C LYS A 45 4.34 -8.89 -11.35
N TRP A 46 5.56 -8.48 -11.02
CA TRP A 46 6.09 -7.12 -11.22
C TRP A 46 5.66 -6.46 -12.53
N ASP A 47 5.91 -7.14 -13.65
CA ASP A 47 5.68 -6.59 -15.00
C ASP A 47 4.20 -6.23 -15.27
N SER A 48 3.29 -6.83 -14.51
CA SER A 48 1.84 -6.63 -14.63
C SER A 48 1.23 -5.78 -13.51
N LEU A 49 2.01 -5.39 -12.50
CA LEU A 49 1.52 -4.56 -11.39
C LEU A 49 1.10 -3.16 -11.85
N ILE A 50 1.91 -2.54 -12.71
CA ILE A 50 1.60 -1.19 -13.19
C ILE A 50 0.42 -1.23 -14.15
N ALA A 51 0.40 -2.17 -15.09
CA ALA A 51 -0.70 -2.31 -16.03
C ALA A 51 -2.03 -2.60 -15.34
N GLY A 52 -2.03 -3.39 -14.25
CA GLY A 52 -3.24 -3.67 -13.48
C GLY A 52 -3.74 -2.46 -12.67
N LEU A 53 -2.83 -1.59 -12.21
CA LEU A 53 -3.20 -0.31 -11.62
C LEU A 53 -3.85 0.61 -12.66
N ASP A 54 -3.23 0.75 -13.84
CA ASP A 54 -3.71 1.61 -14.94
C ASP A 54 -5.09 1.18 -15.46
N SER A 55 -5.44 -0.09 -15.28
CA SER A 55 -6.71 -0.69 -15.72
C SER A 55 -7.72 -0.90 -14.57
N ASP A 56 -7.53 -0.20 -13.45
CA ASP A 56 -8.44 -0.18 -12.28
C ASP A 56 -8.72 -1.58 -11.68
N LYS A 57 -7.78 -2.54 -11.82
CA LYS A 57 -7.92 -3.86 -11.19
C LYS A 57 -7.72 -3.83 -9.68
N TYR A 58 -7.03 -2.80 -9.19
CA TYR A 58 -6.83 -2.48 -7.79
C TYR A 58 -6.55 -0.99 -7.65
N ASP A 59 -6.79 -0.47 -6.45
CA ASP A 59 -6.74 0.96 -6.16
C ASP A 59 -5.32 1.43 -5.78
N LEU A 60 -4.42 0.49 -5.47
CA LEU A 60 -3.08 0.77 -4.96
C LEU A 60 -2.11 -0.34 -5.34
N VAL A 61 -0.82 -0.01 -5.52
CA VAL A 61 0.29 -0.98 -5.59
C VAL A 61 1.24 -0.77 -4.41
N THR A 62 1.60 -1.85 -3.73
CA THR A 62 2.60 -1.86 -2.65
C THR A 62 3.67 -2.91 -2.95
N ASN A 63 4.80 -2.45 -3.50
CA ASN A 63 5.92 -3.32 -3.85
C ASN A 63 7.23 -2.53 -4.06
N GLN A 64 7.55 -1.61 -3.15
CA GLN A 64 8.77 -0.77 -3.19
C GLN A 64 9.06 -0.12 -4.57
N VAL A 65 8.04 0.26 -5.33
CA VAL A 65 8.23 0.72 -6.72
C VAL A 65 8.84 2.12 -6.79
N ALA A 66 9.98 2.29 -7.47
CA ALA A 66 10.63 3.60 -7.64
C ALA A 66 9.70 4.68 -8.22
N ILE A 67 9.66 5.86 -7.60
CA ILE A 67 8.94 7.02 -8.16
C ILE A 67 9.71 7.57 -9.35
N THR A 68 9.03 7.64 -10.50
CA THR A 68 9.43 8.47 -11.64
C THR A 68 8.44 9.62 -11.83
N ALA A 69 8.80 10.62 -12.61
CA ALA A 69 7.92 11.75 -12.90
C ALA A 69 6.59 11.30 -13.53
N GLU A 70 6.62 10.26 -14.37
CA GLU A 70 5.42 9.69 -15.00
C GLU A 70 4.50 8.98 -14.00
N ARG A 71 5.04 8.49 -12.89
CA ARG A 71 4.36 7.58 -11.95
C ARG A 71 3.98 8.23 -10.63
N LYS A 72 4.29 9.52 -10.47
CA LYS A 72 4.18 10.26 -9.21
C LYS A 72 2.78 10.29 -8.59
N ASN A 73 1.74 10.19 -9.41
CA ASN A 73 0.33 10.19 -8.95
C ASN A 73 -0.27 8.78 -8.79
N MET A 74 0.46 7.75 -9.22
CA MET A 74 -0.03 6.37 -9.33
C MET A 74 0.71 5.45 -8.35
N ILE A 75 1.96 5.79 -8.03
CA ILE A 75 2.86 4.93 -7.26
C ILE A 75 3.25 5.62 -5.94
N PHE A 76 2.76 5.05 -4.84
CA PHE A 76 3.03 5.54 -3.49
C PHE A 76 4.30 4.91 -2.90
N GLN A 77 5.49 5.24 -3.43
CA GLN A 77 6.74 4.78 -2.81
C GLN A 77 7.16 5.61 -1.59
N PHE A 78 6.72 6.87 -1.46
CA PHE A 78 7.36 7.80 -0.51
C PHE A 78 6.58 8.16 0.75
N HIS A 79 5.38 7.64 0.95
CA HIS A 79 4.51 8.26 1.93
C HIS A 79 3.79 7.29 2.83
N ILE A 80 4.20 6.04 3.09
CA ILE A 80 3.51 5.39 4.22
C ILE A 80 3.86 6.11 5.54
N HIS A 81 5.14 6.30 5.83
CA HIS A 81 5.55 7.06 7.01
C HIS A 81 4.97 8.49 7.00
N THR A 82 5.06 9.17 5.86
CA THR A 82 4.62 10.56 5.69
C THR A 82 3.08 10.70 5.63
N LEU A 83 2.34 9.74 5.09
CA LEU A 83 0.87 9.72 5.05
C LEU A 83 0.32 9.35 6.42
N ILE A 84 0.97 8.45 7.18
CA ILE A 84 0.67 8.23 8.60
C ILE A 84 0.87 9.53 9.39
N GLN A 85 1.98 10.26 9.15
CA GLN A 85 2.21 11.58 9.75
C GLN A 85 1.15 12.60 9.34
N GLN A 86 0.81 12.69 8.04
CA GLN A 86 -0.20 13.63 7.52
C GLN A 86 -1.63 13.29 8.00
N LEU A 87 -2.01 12.02 8.06
CA LEU A 87 -3.29 11.56 8.61
C LEU A 87 -3.36 11.83 10.11
N SER A 88 -2.28 11.58 10.85
CA SER A 88 -2.17 11.92 12.27
C SER A 88 -2.33 13.42 12.50
N LEU A 89 -1.63 14.25 11.73
CA LEU A 89 -1.77 15.72 11.75
C LEU A 89 -3.20 16.16 11.41
N LYS A 90 -3.81 15.59 10.37
CA LYS A 90 -5.18 15.93 9.94
C LYS A 90 -6.22 15.58 11.02
N LYS A 91 -6.05 14.42 11.68
CA LYS A 91 -6.90 13.96 12.80
C LYS A 91 -6.73 14.85 14.03
N ILE A 92 -5.50 15.31 14.33
CA ILE A 92 -5.21 16.28 15.40
C ILE A 92 -5.87 17.63 15.11
N ILE A 93 -5.71 18.17 13.90
CA ILE A 93 -6.31 19.46 13.49
C ILE A 93 -7.84 19.38 13.54
N GLN A 94 -8.45 18.31 13.03
CA GLN A 94 -9.91 18.14 13.11
C GLN A 94 -10.43 18.02 14.55
N LYS A 95 -9.62 17.48 15.46
CA LYS A 95 -9.95 17.38 16.89
C LYS A 95 -9.78 18.71 17.62
N SER A 96 -8.88 19.60 17.18
CA SER A 96 -8.72 20.94 17.77
C SER A 96 -9.72 21.97 17.25
N LEU A 97 -10.41 21.67 16.15
CA LEU A 97 -11.45 22.51 15.55
C LEU A 97 -12.87 22.16 16.05
N LYS A 98 -13.00 21.21 16.97
CA LYS A 98 -14.20 20.94 17.76
C LYS A 98 -14.00 21.46 19.18
#